data_AF-A0A917LBA0-F1
#
_entry.id   AF-A0A917LBA0-F1
#
_cell.length_a   1.000
_cell.length_b   1.000
_cell.length_c   1.000
_cell.angle_alpha   90.00
_cell.angle_beta   90.00
_cell.angle_gamma   90.00
#
_symmetry.space_group_name_H-M   'P 1'
#
loop_
_entity.id
_entity.type
_entity.pdbx_description
1 polymer ?
#
loop_
_entity_poly.entity_id
_entity_poly.type
_entity_poly.pdbx_seq_one_letter_code
_entity_poly.pdbx_strand_id
1 'polypeptide(L)' 'MSAVTARSATSGSPKLDPVRALQHALYRAAKADPGRRFHALGDKVHRRDILRRAWVWVRRNNGAPGIGATTLADVEE' A
#
# COMPACT_ATOMS: atom_id res chain seq x y z
N MET A 1 -6.52 -47.24 20.70
CA MET A 1 -5.51 -46.26 20.23
C MET A 1 -5.98 -45.70 18.89
N SER A 2 -6.87 -44.71 18.90
CA SER A 2 -7.39 -44.10 17.66
C SER A 2 -6.61 -42.82 17.36
N ALA A 3 -5.91 -42.82 16.22
CA ALA A 3 -5.23 -41.64 15.71
C ALA A 3 -6.27 -40.64 15.18
N VAL A 4 -6.42 -39.51 15.85
CA VAL A 4 -7.12 -38.34 15.32
C VAL A 4 -6.22 -37.73 14.26
N THR A 5 -6.61 -37.88 12.99
CA THR A 5 -6.01 -37.20 11.86
C THR A 5 -6.22 -35.69 12.02
N ALA A 6 -5.15 -34.94 12.29
CA ALA A 6 -5.18 -33.49 12.27
C ALA A 6 -5.46 -33.02 10.83
N ARG A 7 -6.59 -32.35 10.63
CA ARG A 7 -6.92 -31.72 9.35
C ARG A 7 -5.95 -30.57 9.10
N SER A 8 -5.11 -30.70 8.08
CA SER A 8 -4.29 -29.60 7.58
C SER A 8 -5.20 -28.51 7.03
N ALA A 9 -5.36 -27.42 7.78
CA ALA A 9 -6.09 -26.25 7.37
C ALA A 9 -5.10 -25.17 6.91
N THR A 10 -4.58 -25.27 5.69
CA THR A 10 -3.92 -24.12 5.04
C THR A 10 -4.18 -24.10 3.53
N SER A 11 -5.45 -23.96 3.17
CA SER A 11 -5.85 -23.52 1.83
C SER A 11 -6.62 -22.21 1.99
N GLY A 12 -5.93 -21.09 1.73
CA GLY A 12 -6.58 -19.78 1.64
C GLY A 12 -6.31 -18.84 2.81
N SER A 13 -5.04 -18.48 3.05
CA SER A 13 -4.78 -17.18 3.69
C SER A 13 -5.29 -16.09 2.73
N PRO A 14 -6.11 -15.12 3.18
CA PRO A 14 -6.52 -14.02 2.32
C PRO A 14 -5.26 -13.32 1.80
N LYS A 15 -5.18 -13.10 0.48
CA LYS A 15 -4.10 -12.32 -0.12
C LYS A 15 -4.10 -10.94 0.55
N LEU A 16 -3.16 -10.72 1.47
CA LEU A 16 -3.00 -9.45 2.15
C LEU A 16 -2.78 -8.36 1.10
N ASP A 17 -3.54 -7.27 1.19
CA ASP A 17 -3.34 -6.08 0.33
C ASP A 17 -1.88 -5.61 0.56
N PRO A 18 -1.01 -5.72 -0.46
CA PRO A 18 0.41 -5.45 -0.30
C PRO A 18 0.68 -3.98 0.06
N VAL A 19 -0.22 -3.07 -0.33
CA VAL A 19 -0.15 -1.65 0.03
C VAL A 19 -0.46 -1.48 1.52
N ARG A 20 -1.49 -2.15 2.02
CA ARG A 20 -1.84 -2.13 3.47
C ARG A 20 -0.76 -2.77 4.32
N ALA A 21 -0.18 -3.87 3.86
CA ALA A 21 0.94 -4.53 4.56
C ALA A 21 2.14 -3.58 4.69
N LEU A 22 2.51 -2.87 3.62
CA LEU A 22 3.58 -1.87 3.65
C LEU A 22 3.25 -0.73 4.62
N GLN A 23 2.03 -0.17 4.54
CA GLN A 23 1.59 0.91 5.44
C GLN A 23 1.70 0.50 6.92
N HIS A 24 1.24 -0.70 7.28
CA HIS A 24 1.32 -1.19 8.66
C HIS A 24 2.77 -1.40 9.13
N ALA A 25 3.64 -1.94 8.26
CA ALA A 25 5.05 -2.13 8.60
C ALA A 25 5.75 -0.80 8.88
N LEU A 26 5.54 0.19 8.01
CA LEU A 26 6.10 1.55 8.18
C LEU A 26 5.54 2.23 9.42
N TYR A 27 4.23 2.15 9.65
CA TYR A 27 3.58 2.71 10.83
C TYR A 27 4.17 2.14 12.12
N ARG A 28 4.27 0.81 12.23
CA ARG A 28 4.82 0.15 13.43
C ARG A 28 6.29 0.54 13.64
N ALA A 29 7.09 0.58 12.59
CA ALA A 29 8.50 0.98 12.67
C ALA A 29 8.66 2.43 13.15
N ALA A 30 7.88 3.36 12.59
CA ALA A 30 7.91 4.77 12.98
C ALA A 30 7.36 5.01 14.39
N LYS A 31 6.39 4.21 14.84
CA LYS A 31 5.87 4.26 16.21
C LYS A 31 6.86 3.71 17.24
N ALA A 32 7.60 2.67 16.89
CA ALA A 32 8.61 2.08 17.76
C ALA A 32 9.86 2.98 17.87
N ASP A 33 10.22 3.68 16.80
CA ASP A 33 11.35 4.61 16.77
C ASP A 33 10.97 5.89 15.99
N PRO A 34 10.52 6.94 16.70
CA PRO A 34 10.16 8.22 16.08
C PRO A 34 11.32 8.93 15.37
N GLY A 35 12.57 8.62 15.71
CA GLY A 35 13.77 9.18 15.07
C GLY A 35 14.19 8.42 13.80
N ARG A 36 13.53 7.30 13.49
CA ARG A 36 13.90 6.43 12.38
C ARG A 36 13.77 7.14 11.04
N ARG A 37 14.85 7.12 10.27
CA ARG A 37 14.86 7.57 8.86
C ARG A 37 14.68 6.38 7.91
N PHE A 38 13.80 6.53 6.93
CA PHE A 38 13.55 5.52 5.91
C PHE A 38 14.30 5.86 4.61
N HIS A 39 15.57 5.44 4.53
CA HIS A 39 16.46 5.79 3.41
C HIS A 39 16.11 5.09 2.07
N ALA A 40 15.32 4.01 2.10
CA ALA A 40 14.96 3.20 0.93
C ALA A 40 13.44 3.06 0.81
N LEU A 41 12.74 4.19 0.81
CA LEU A 41 11.28 4.22 0.57
C LEU A 41 10.94 4.57 -0.88
N GLY A 42 11.87 5.18 -1.61
CA GLY A 42 11.65 5.65 -2.97
C GLY A 42 11.19 4.55 -3.92
N ASP A 43 11.93 3.45 -3.99
CA ASP A 43 11.57 2.25 -4.74
C ASP A 43 10.19 1.71 -4.36
N LYS A 44 9.83 1.76 -3.08
CA LYS A 44 8.56 1.27 -2.57
C LYS A 44 7.39 2.15 -2.99
N VAL A 45 7.54 3.48 -2.93
CA VAL A 45 6.47 4.43 -3.31
C VAL A 45 6.21 4.40 -4.82
N HIS A 46 7.22 4.16 -5.64
CA HIS A 46 7.09 4.07 -7.10
C HIS A 46 6.52 2.74 -7.61
N ARG A 47 6.16 1.80 -6.72
CA ARG A 47 5.54 0.55 -7.15
C ARG A 47 4.18 0.79 -7.81
N ARG A 48 3.90 0.04 -8.87
CA ARG A 48 2.67 0.15 -9.67
C ARG A 48 1.38 0.03 -8.87
N ASP A 49 1.34 -0.83 -7.86
CA ASP A 49 0.16 -1.01 -6.99
C ASP A 49 -0.13 0.20 -6.11
N ILE A 50 0.93 0.87 -5.64
CA ILE A 50 0.84 2.12 -4.86
C ILE A 50 0.42 3.28 -5.76
N LEU A 51 1.08 3.45 -6.92
CA LEU A 51 0.74 4.50 -7.88
C LEU A 51 -0.71 4.36 -8.39
N ARG A 52 -1.17 3.14 -8.68
CA ARG A 52 -2.57 2.90 -9.05
C ARG A 52 -3.53 3.32 -7.95
N ARG A 53 -3.23 3.00 -6.69
CA ARG A 53 -4.09 3.40 -5.56
C ARG A 53 -4.08 4.91 -5.38
N ALA A 54 -2.92 5.57 -5.48
CA ALA A 54 -2.81 7.02 -5.43
C ALA A 54 -3.66 7.67 -6.52
N TRP A 55 -3.59 7.17 -7.76
CA TRP A 55 -4.40 7.66 -8.87
C TRP A 55 -5.90 7.61 -8.59
N VAL A 56 -6.41 6.50 -8.08
CA VAL A 56 -7.84 6.36 -7.72
C VAL A 56 -8.25 7.38 -6.66
N TRP A 57 -7.38 7.67 -5.69
CA TRP A 57 -7.63 8.67 -4.66
C TRP A 57 -7.63 10.09 -5.23
N VAL A 58 -6.68 10.44 -6.10
CA VAL A 58 -6.63 11.77 -6.74
C VAL A 58 -7.85 11.98 -7.64
N ARG A 59 -8.24 11.00 -8.46
CA ARG A 59 -9.45 11.05 -9.30
C ARG A 59 -10.72 11.27 -8.48
N ARG A 60 -10.80 10.69 -7.27
CA ARG A 60 -11.93 10.89 -6.35
C ARG A 60 -12.01 12.30 -5.78
N ASN A 61 -10.91 13.03 -5.70
CA ASN A 61 -10.87 14.41 -5.21
C ASN A 61 -11.30 15.44 -6.27
N ASN A 62 -11.97 15.00 -7.33
CA ASN A 62 -12.62 15.81 -8.36
C ASN A 62 -11.69 16.79 -9.10
N GLY A 63 -10.40 16.47 -9.20
CA GLY A 63 -9.51 17.07 -10.18
C GLY A 63 -9.23 18.56 -10.05
N ALA A 64 -9.47 19.18 -8.87
CA ALA A 64 -9.02 20.55 -8.64
C ALA A 64 -7.50 20.61 -8.85
N PRO A 65 -7.00 21.39 -9.82
CA PRO A 65 -5.57 21.48 -10.07
C PRO A 65 -4.88 22.06 -8.85
N GLY A 66 -3.73 21.48 -8.50
CA GLY A 66 -2.88 22.04 -7.45
C GLY A 66 -2.24 23.36 -7.91
N ILE A 67 -1.31 23.87 -7.10
CA ILE A 67 -0.53 25.09 -7.39
C ILE A 67 0.16 25.03 -8.77
N GLY A 68 0.52 23.84 -9.25
CA GLY A 68 1.15 23.62 -10.55
C GLY A 68 0.22 23.71 -11.76
N ALA A 69 -1.07 24.02 -11.59
CA ALA A 69 -2.11 24.08 -12.64
C ALA A 69 -2.33 22.79 -13.47
N THR A 70 -1.51 21.75 -13.30
CA THR A 70 -1.66 20.45 -13.97
C THR A 70 -2.99 19.81 -13.60
N THR A 71 -3.81 19.57 -14.61
CA THR A 71 -5.09 18.89 -14.48
C THR A 71 -4.93 17.38 -14.62
N LEU A 72 -5.98 16.64 -14.28
CA LEU A 72 -6.01 15.20 -14.55
C LEU A 72 -6.04 14.87 -16.03
N ALA A 73 -6.56 15.77 -16.87
CA ALA A 73 -6.58 15.59 -18.31
C ALA A 73 -5.14 15.64 -18.87
N ASP A 74 -4.32 16.58 -18.39
CA ASP A 74 -2.92 16.75 -18.82
C ASP A 74 -2.03 15.52 -18.50
N VAL A 75 -2.45 14.68 -17.54
CA VAL A 75 -1.71 13.46 -17.13
C VAL A 75 -2.23 12.21 -17.87
N GLU A 76 -3.47 12.26 -18.39
CA GLU A 76 -4.08 11.15 -19.15
C GLU A 76 -3.73 11.20 -20.65
N GLU A 77 -3.21 12.33 -21.14
CA GLU A 77 -2.70 12.55 -22.51
C GLU A 77 -1.30 11.95 -22.73
#